data_AF-A0A433B8X1-F1
#
_entry.id   AF-A0A433B8X1-F1
#
_cell.length_a   1.000
_cell.length_b   1.000
_cell.length_c   1.000
_cell.angle_alpha   90.00
_cell.angle_beta   90.00
_cell.angle_gamma   90.00
#
_symmetry.space_group_name_H-M   'P 1'
#
loop_
_entity.id
_entity.type
_entity.pdbx_description
1 polymer ?
#
loop_
_entity_poly.entity_id
_entity_poly.type
_entity_poly.pdbx_seq_one_letter_code
_entity_poly.pdbx_strand_id
1 'polypeptide(L)'
;MDLSNFAPHASTIDPMRKVPVENARTLTTQQFDKKYDRPALPVLIENAGVEQWKAWESWRVERLCEKVGAVVLCLPGTGNAVMEVSLL
;
A
#
# COMPACT_ATOMS: atom_id res chain seq x y z
N MET A 1 -1.13 11.19 -22.32
CA MET A 1 -1.95 11.12 -21.09
C MET A 1 -1.14 11.78 -20.01
N ASP A 2 -1.63 12.90 -19.49
CA ASP A 2 -0.94 13.72 -18.51
C ASP A 2 -1.21 13.17 -17.09
N LEU A 3 -0.15 12.76 -16.39
CA LEU A 3 -0.22 12.16 -15.05
C LEU A 3 -0.33 13.22 -13.94
N SER A 4 -0.30 14.50 -14.27
CA SER A 4 -0.35 15.60 -13.31
C SER A 4 -1.70 15.77 -12.61
N ASN A 5 -2.77 15.15 -13.12
CA ASN A 5 -4.11 15.19 -12.50
C ASN A 5 -4.33 14.23 -11.33
N PHE A 6 -3.35 13.38 -10.98
CA PHE A 6 -3.45 12.45 -9.84
C PHE A 6 -2.79 12.94 -8.55
N ALA A 7 -2.17 14.13 -8.56
CA ALA A 7 -1.70 14.71 -7.32
C ALA A 7 -2.90 15.31 -6.57
N PRO A 8 -3.27 14.80 -5.37
CA PRO A 8 -4.24 15.49 -4.55
C PRO A 8 -3.71 16.92 -4.29
N HIS A 9 -4.53 17.92 -4.56
CA HIS A 9 -4.20 19.32 -4.25
C HIS A 9 -3.73 19.40 -2.80
N ALA A 10 -2.46 19.76 -2.60
CA ALA A 10 -1.75 19.73 -1.31
C ALA A 10 -2.26 20.75 -0.27
N SER A 11 -3.49 21.26 -0.39
CA SER A 11 -4.00 22.40 0.37
C SER A 11 -5.04 22.03 1.43
N THR A 12 -5.19 20.77 1.83
CA THR A 12 -6.06 20.44 2.99
C THR A 12 -5.66 19.16 3.72
N ILE A 13 -4.38 19.00 4.07
CA ILE A 13 -4.02 18.03 5.11
C ILE A 13 -4.39 18.68 6.45
N ASP A 14 -5.63 18.45 6.89
CA ASP A 14 -6.03 18.72 8.26
C ASP A 14 -5.41 17.63 9.16
N PRO A 15 -4.40 17.95 9.99
CA PRO A 15 -3.72 16.97 10.83
C PRO A 15 -4.63 16.35 11.89
N MET A 16 -5.84 16.90 12.13
CA MET A 16 -6.84 16.31 13.01
C MET A 16 -7.79 15.35 12.30
N ARG A 17 -7.80 15.32 10.96
CA ARG A 17 -8.72 14.49 10.18
C ARG A 17 -8.23 13.05 10.17
N LYS A 18 -8.67 12.28 11.18
CA LYS A 18 -8.40 10.85 11.27
C LYS A 18 -8.94 10.15 10.02
N VAL A 19 -8.08 9.35 9.37
CA VAL A 19 -8.50 8.47 8.26
C VAL A 19 -9.54 7.50 8.82
N PRO A 20 -10.74 7.39 8.23
CA PRO A 20 -11.76 6.46 8.70
C PRO A 20 -11.25 5.01 8.62
N VAL A 21 -11.64 4.19 9.60
CA VAL A 21 -11.37 2.75 9.63
C VAL A 21 -12.71 2.04 9.43
N GLU A 22 -12.78 1.15 8.44
CA GLU A 22 -13.99 0.38 8.11
C GLU A 22 -13.68 -1.13 8.13
N ASN A 23 -14.69 -1.93 8.45
CA ASN A 23 -14.55 -3.39 8.51
C ASN A 23 -15.01 -4.02 7.19
N ALA A 24 -14.14 -4.78 6.52
CA ALA A 24 -14.44 -5.42 5.24
C ALA A 24 -15.57 -6.45 5.31
N ARG A 25 -15.87 -7.02 6.49
CA ARG A 25 -16.96 -7.99 6.66
C ARG A 25 -18.34 -7.34 6.58
N THR A 26 -18.43 -6.04 6.85
CA THR A 26 -19.69 -5.29 6.88
C THR A 26 -19.79 -4.24 5.77
N LEU A 27 -18.65 -3.77 5.25
CA LEU A 27 -18.61 -2.78 4.19
C LEU A 27 -18.89 -3.44 2.82
N THR A 28 -20.01 -3.10 2.21
CA THR A 28 -20.32 -3.60 0.86
C THR A 28 -19.55 -2.81 -0.20
N THR A 29 -19.35 -3.41 -1.38
CA THR A 29 -18.74 -2.73 -2.53
C THR A 29 -19.48 -1.44 -2.90
N GLN A 30 -20.83 -1.45 -2.88
CA GLN A 30 -21.63 -0.26 -3.16
C GLN A 30 -21.41 0.87 -2.14
N GLN A 31 -21.26 0.51 -0.86
CA GLN A 31 -20.96 1.48 0.19
C GLN A 31 -19.53 2.04 0.02
N PHE A 32 -18.56 1.18 -0.28
CA PHE A 32 -17.18 1.58 -0.55
C PHE A 32 -17.11 2.56 -1.73
N ASP A 33 -17.74 2.21 -2.86
CA ASP A 33 -17.78 3.02 -4.07
C ASP A 33 -18.34 4.42 -3.81
N LYS A 34 -19.48 4.47 -3.11
CA LYS A 34 -20.19 5.73 -2.86
C LYS A 34 -19.46 6.62 -1.85
N LYS A 35 -18.86 6.03 -0.81
CA LYS A 35 -18.26 6.76 0.32
C LYS A 35 -16.80 7.13 0.09
N TYR A 36 -16.03 6.30 -0.62
CA TYR A 36 -14.57 6.40 -0.66
C TYR A 36 -14.02 6.47 -2.08
N ASP A 37 -14.36 5.51 -2.95
CA ASP A 37 -13.74 5.41 -4.29
C ASP A 37 -14.14 6.58 -5.20
N ARG A 38 -15.44 6.77 -5.46
CA ARG A 38 -15.95 7.86 -6.31
C ARG A 38 -15.55 9.26 -5.83
N PRO A 39 -15.60 9.59 -4.52
CA PRO A 39 -15.13 10.88 -4.04
C PRO A 39 -13.60 10.95 -3.83
N ALA A 40 -12.84 9.90 -4.14
CA ALA A 40 -11.39 9.81 -3.97
C ALA A 40 -10.93 10.13 -2.53
N LEU A 41 -11.60 9.54 -1.54
CA LEU A 41 -11.28 9.72 -0.12
C LEU A 41 -10.53 8.51 0.43
N PRO A 42 -9.48 8.73 1.26
CA PRO A 42 -8.74 7.64 1.88
C PRO A 42 -9.57 6.93 2.96
N VAL A 43 -9.34 5.63 3.11
CA VAL A 43 -9.93 4.77 4.14
C VAL A 43 -8.98 3.63 4.49
N LEU A 44 -8.93 3.25 5.76
CA LEU A 44 -8.26 2.04 6.23
C LEU A 44 -9.28 0.90 6.31
N ILE A 45 -8.95 -0.25 5.75
CA ILE A 45 -9.83 -1.42 5.74
C ILE A 45 -9.26 -2.51 6.64
N GLU A 46 -10.01 -2.89 7.66
CA GLU A 46 -9.68 -3.99 8.56
C GLU A 46 -10.43 -5.27 8.19
N ASN A 47 -9.91 -6.42 8.63
CA ASN A 47 -10.51 -7.75 8.42
C ASN A 47 -10.76 -8.08 6.93
N ALA A 48 -9.91 -7.58 6.04
CA ALA A 48 -10.00 -7.77 4.60
C ALA A 48 -9.60 -9.19 4.12
N GLY A 49 -9.30 -10.11 5.03
CA GLY A 49 -8.84 -11.46 4.69
C GLY A 49 -7.36 -11.50 4.26
N VAL A 50 -6.63 -10.39 4.38
CA VAL A 50 -5.20 -10.31 4.06
C VAL A 50 -4.38 -11.26 4.93
N GLU A 51 -4.86 -11.54 6.15
CA GLU A 51 -4.28 -12.52 7.07
C GLU A 51 -4.26 -13.95 6.52
N GLN A 52 -5.11 -14.25 5.52
CA GLN A 52 -5.18 -15.56 4.88
C GLN A 52 -4.24 -15.67 3.67
N TRP A 53 -3.62 -14.56 3.26
CA TRP A 53 -2.73 -14.57 2.11
C TRP A 53 -1.43 -15.26 2.49
N LYS A 54 -0.89 -16.10 1.58
CA LYS A 54 0.42 -16.74 1.81
C LYS A 54 1.52 -15.73 2.16
N ALA A 55 1.44 -14.51 1.61
CA ALA A 55 2.36 -13.42 1.90
C ALA A 55 2.41 -13.05 3.39
N TRP A 56 1.27 -13.11 4.09
CA TRP A 56 1.15 -12.75 5.51
C TRP A 56 2.13 -13.52 6.40
N GLU A 57 2.35 -14.81 6.12
CA GLU A 57 3.27 -15.65 6.88
C GLU A 57 4.64 -15.83 6.19
N SER A 58 4.67 -15.80 4.87
CA SER A 58 5.86 -16.14 4.08
C SER A 58 6.79 -14.97 3.80
N TRP A 59 6.29 -13.72 3.83
CA TRP A 59 7.12 -12.53 3.60
C TRP A 59 7.81 -12.11 4.89
N ARG A 60 8.80 -12.93 5.27
CA ARG A 60 9.78 -12.62 6.32
C ARG A 60 11.12 -12.36 5.66
N VAL A 61 11.94 -11.52 6.26
CA VAL A 61 13.24 -11.11 5.69
C VAL A 61 14.07 -12.33 5.33
N GLU A 62 14.15 -13.33 6.22
CA GLU A 62 14.95 -14.54 6.04
C GLU A 62 14.46 -15.36 4.84
N ARG A 63 13.14 -15.60 4.76
CA ARG A 63 12.51 -16.35 3.66
C ARG A 63 12.60 -15.62 2.33
N LEU A 64 12.54 -14.29 2.34
CA LEU A 64 12.74 -13.48 1.14
C LEU A 64 14.21 -13.55 0.70
N CYS A 65 15.17 -13.47 1.62
CA CYS A 65 16.59 -13.63 1.28
C CYS A 65 16.89 -15.02 0.69
N GLU A 66 16.35 -16.10 1.26
CA GLU A 66 16.51 -17.47 0.74
C GLU A 66 15.86 -17.65 -0.64
N LYS A 67 14.64 -17.14 -0.82
CA LYS A 67 13.84 -17.39 -2.03
C LYS A 67 14.28 -16.56 -3.21
N VAL A 68 14.64 -15.30 -2.98
CA VAL A 68 14.92 -14.36 -4.06
C VAL A 68 16.43 -14.10 -4.23
N GLY A 69 17.26 -14.49 -3.26
CA GLY A 69 18.71 -14.31 -3.33
C GLY A 69 19.08 -12.83 -3.44
N ALA A 70 20.12 -12.51 -4.23
CA ALA A 70 20.45 -11.14 -4.57
C ALA A 70 19.51 -10.60 -5.65
N VAL A 71 18.45 -9.91 -5.25
CA VAL A 71 17.59 -9.16 -6.18
C VAL A 71 17.94 -7.69 -6.18
N VAL A 72 18.20 -7.16 -7.36
CA VAL A 72 18.26 -5.73 -7.60
C VAL A 72 16.84 -5.17 -7.52
N LEU A 73 16.50 -4.59 -6.39
CA LEU A 73 15.26 -3.83 -6.25
C LEU A 73 15.43 -2.52 -7.02
N CYS A 74 14.59 -2.31 -8.04
CA CYS A 74 14.52 -1.03 -8.74
C CYS A 74 13.83 -0.02 -7.82
N LEU A 75 14.63 0.76 -7.10
CA LEU A 75 14.11 1.85 -6.28
C LEU A 75 13.87 3.07 -7.20
N PRO A 76 12.63 3.55 -7.36
CA PRO A 76 12.37 4.73 -8.18
C PRO A 76 12.97 5.98 -7.53
N GLY A 77 13.77 6.74 -8.29
CA GLY A 77 14.38 8.01 -7.86
C GLY A 77 15.89 7.94 -7.60
N THR A 78 16.49 6.75 -7.55
CA THR A 78 17.95 6.59 -7.49
C THR A 78 18.42 6.06 -8.84
N GLY A 79 19.02 6.91 -9.67
CA GLY A 79 19.59 6.47 -10.95
C GLY A 79 20.53 5.29 -10.71
N ASN A 80 20.14 4.09 -11.18
CA ASN A 80 20.85 2.82 -11.09
C ASN A 80 21.67 2.62 -9.79
N ALA A 81 21.10 2.96 -8.63
CA ALA A 81 21.72 2.58 -7.36
C ALA A 81 21.40 1.10 -7.12
N VAL A 82 22.30 0.23 -7.58
CA VAL A 82 22.33 -1.17 -7.18
C VAL A 82 22.70 -1.19 -5.71
N MET A 83 21.72 -1.33 -4.83
CA MET A 83 21.98 -1.60 -3.43
C MET A 83 22.13 -3.13 -3.29
N GLU A 84 23.36 -3.62 -3.21
CA GLU A 84 23.60 -4.98 -2.74
C GLU A 84 23.18 -5.04 -1.28
N VAL A 85 21.99 -5.58 -1.04
CA VAL A 85 21.51 -5.87 0.30
C VAL A 85 22.16 -7.17 0.74
N SER A 86 23.36 -7.07 1.31
CA SER A 86 23.96 -8.15 2.09
C SER A 86 23.43 -8.06 3.51
N LEU A 87 22.47 -8.91 3.84
CA LEU A 87 21.97 -9.08 5.20
C LEU A 87 22.74 -10.27 5.81
N LEU A 88 23.71 -9.94 6.67
CA LEU A 88 24.50 -10.88 7.48
C LEU A 88 23.62 -11.72 8.40
#